data_AF-G3ALT5-F1
#
_entry.id   AF-G3ALT5-F1
#
_cell.length_a   1.000
_cell.length_b   1.000
_cell.length_c   1.000
_cell.angle_alpha   90.00
_cell.angle_beta   90.00
_cell.angle_gamma   90.00
#
_symmetry.space_group_name_H-M   'P 1'
#
loop_
_entity.id
_entity.type
_entity.pdbx_description
1 polymer ?
#
loop_
_entity_poly.entity_id
_entity_poly.type
_entity_poly.pdbx_seq_one_letter_code
_entity_poly.pdbx_strand_id
1 'polypeptide(L)' 'MTEKDIESGEVEIIAPKVTKSSNPAIEQACDSCRKRKLKCSKDFPRCTKCTQHNWNCSYSPRTVRSPLTRAHLTEVENK' A
#
# COMPACT_ATOMS: atom_id res chain seq x y z
N MET A 1 -23.03 -51.02 10.36
CA MET A 1 -22.09 -50.39 9.43
C MET A 1 -21.86 -48.99 9.96
N THR A 2 -20.72 -48.82 10.60
CA THR A 2 -20.38 -47.73 11.52
C THR A 2 -20.13 -46.42 10.80
N GLU A 3 -20.66 -45.35 11.38
CA GLU A 3 -20.38 -43.95 11.12
C GLU A 3 -18.90 -43.58 11.34
N LYS A 4 -18.53 -42.38 10.86
CA LYS A 4 -17.27 -41.62 11.06
C LYS A 4 -16.22 -41.87 9.94
N ASP A 5 -15.58 -40.88 9.32
CA ASP A 5 -15.13 -39.56 9.78
C ASP A 5 -15.11 -38.53 8.62
N ILE A 6 -15.57 -37.30 8.86
CA ILE A 6 -15.32 -36.13 8.01
C ILE A 6 -14.20 -35.36 8.70
N GLU A 7 -12.99 -35.45 8.15
CA GLU A 7 -11.80 -34.80 8.72
C GLU A 7 -11.84 -33.29 8.44
N SER A 8 -12.05 -32.56 9.52
CA SER A 8 -12.00 -31.10 9.64
C SER A 8 -10.62 -30.57 9.27
N GLY A 9 -10.49 -30.07 8.04
CA GLY A 9 -9.31 -29.31 7.61
C GLY A 9 -9.26 -27.95 8.29
N GLU A 10 -8.27 -27.75 9.15
CA GLU A 10 -7.97 -26.49 9.80
C GLU A 10 -7.41 -25.49 8.78
N VAL A 11 -8.10 -24.36 8.58
CA VAL A 11 -7.60 -23.25 7.77
C VAL A 11 -6.77 -22.35 8.67
N GLU A 12 -5.44 -22.52 8.66
CA GLU A 12 -4.54 -21.60 9.34
C GLU A 12 -4.56 -20.22 8.65
N ILE A 13 -5.14 -19.24 9.34
CA ILE A 13 -5.11 -17.83 8.93
C ILE A 13 -3.72 -17.26 9.26
N ILE A 14 -2.87 -17.19 8.25
CA ILE A 14 -1.59 -16.46 8.35
C ILE A 14 -1.88 -14.96 8.27
N ALA A 15 -2.13 -14.34 9.42
CA ALA A 15 -2.15 -12.89 9.55
C ALA A 15 -0.75 -12.34 9.20
N PRO A 16 -0.61 -11.37 8.27
CA PRO A 16 0.70 -10.80 7.97
C PRO A 16 1.21 -10.03 9.19
N LYS A 17 2.23 -10.59 9.87
CA LYS A 17 2.99 -9.90 10.91
C LYS A 17 3.63 -8.65 10.31
N VAL A 18 3.03 -7.48 10.56
CA VAL A 18 3.66 -6.18 10.30
C VAL A 18 4.77 -6.00 11.33
N THR A 19 5.99 -6.41 10.98
CA THR A 19 7.19 -6.16 11.76
C THR A 19 7.55 -4.68 11.65
N LYS A 20 7.32 -3.97 12.76
CA LYS A 20 7.49 -2.52 12.88
C LYS A 20 8.98 -2.18 13.04
N SER A 21 9.73 -2.20 11.94
CA SER A 21 11.14 -1.79 11.92
C SER A 21 11.23 -0.28 11.71
N SER A 22 11.76 0.40 12.71
CA SER A 22 11.74 1.84 12.94
C SER A 22 12.80 2.63 12.16
N ASN A 23 12.57 2.84 10.85
CA ASN A 23 13.00 4.04 10.13
C ASN A 23 12.11 4.14 8.88
N PRO A 24 11.24 5.14 8.72
CA PRO A 24 10.37 5.21 7.55
C PRO A 24 11.23 5.60 6.34
N ALA A 25 11.88 4.60 5.73
CA ALA A 25 12.48 4.76 4.43
C ALA A 25 11.40 5.33 3.51
N ILE A 26 11.67 6.50 2.94
CA ILE A 26 10.73 7.18 2.04
C ILE A 26 10.67 6.36 0.75
N GLU A 27 9.83 5.32 0.73
CA GLU A 27 9.66 4.43 -0.42
C GLU A 27 9.02 5.16 -1.60
N GLN A 28 8.16 6.14 -1.31
CA GLN A 28 7.39 6.86 -2.32
C GLN A 28 8.16 8.07 -2.88
N ALA A 29 8.09 8.27 -4.19
CA ALA A 29 8.47 9.55 -4.80
C ALA A 29 7.60 10.70 -4.26
N CYS A 30 8.16 11.92 -4.20
CA CYS A 30 7.39 13.10 -3.83
C CYS A 30 6.27 13.39 -4.85
N ASP A 31 5.29 14.19 -4.45
CA ASP A 31 4.09 14.48 -5.25
C ASP A 31 4.44 15.20 -6.55
N SER A 32 5.39 16.12 -6.52
CA SER A 32 5.86 16.83 -7.72
C SER A 32 6.50 15.90 -8.74
N CYS A 33 7.31 14.94 -8.29
CA CYS A 33 7.92 13.94 -9.17
C CYS A 33 6.90 12.90 -9.65
N ARG A 34 5.95 12.47 -8.81
CA ARG A 34 4.84 11.59 -9.22
C ARG A 34 3.99 12.23 -10.30
N LYS A 35 3.54 13.48 -10.09
CA LYS A 35 2.71 14.23 -11.05
C LYS A 35 3.40 14.41 -12.40
N ARG A 36 4.73 14.61 -12.40
CA ARG A 36 5.54 14.81 -13.61
C ARG A 36 6.16 13.52 -14.17
N LYS A 37 5.91 12.36 -13.55
CA LYS A 37 6.49 11.05 -13.94
C LYS A 37 8.03 11.05 -14.01
N LEU A 38 8.69 11.71 -13.07
CA LEU A 38 10.16 11.81 -13.00
C LEU A 38 10.74 10.92 -11.90
N LYS A 39 11.97 10.42 -12.10
CA LYS A 39 12.74 9.76 -11.02
C LYS A 39 12.97 10.72 -9.86
N CYS A 40 12.48 10.37 -8.67
CA CYS A 40 12.69 11.12 -7.42
C CYS A 40 13.95 10.60 -6.70
N SER A 41 14.76 11.51 -6.15
CA SER A 41 15.92 11.18 -5.32
C SER A 41 15.56 10.74 -3.90
N LYS A 42 14.35 11.12 -3.43
CA LYS A 42 13.80 10.83 -2.10
C LYS A 42 14.59 11.45 -0.93
N ASP A 43 15.41 12.47 -1.20
CA ASP A 43 16.06 13.25 -0.15
C ASP A 43 15.03 14.07 0.66
N PHE A 44 15.34 14.29 1.94
CA PHE A 44 14.56 15.11 2.87
C PHE A 44 15.41 16.31 3.33
N PRO A 45 14.87 17.55 3.35
CA PRO A 45 13.46 17.95 3.24
C PRO A 45 12.91 18.09 1.80
N ARG A 46 13.76 18.23 0.77
CA ARG A 46 13.34 18.36 -0.64
C ARG A 46 14.15 17.45 -1.55
N CYS A 47 13.50 16.88 -2.55
CA CYS A 47 14.14 16.08 -3.59
C CYS A 47 15.06 16.95 -4.48
N THR A 48 16.15 16.39 -5.03
CA THR A 48 17.14 17.15 -5.83
C THR A 48 16.50 17.94 -6.97
N LYS A 49 15.58 17.31 -7.73
CA LYS A 49 14.86 17.95 -8.85
C LYS A 49 13.94 19.07 -8.38
N CYS A 50 13.31 18.86 -7.23
CA CYS A 50 12.41 19.82 -6.64
C CYS A 50 13.17 21.06 -6.17
N THR A 51 14.38 20.88 -5.65
CA THR A 51 15.30 21.95 -5.27
C THR A 51 15.79 22.72 -6.50
N GLN A 52 16.23 22.01 -7.55
CA GLN A 52 16.74 22.64 -8.79
C GLN A 52 15.69 23.47 -9.53
N HIS A 53 14.46 22.97 -9.65
CA HIS A 53 13.38 23.65 -10.37
C HIS A 53 12.47 24.47 -9.46
N ASN A 54 12.83 24.59 -8.18
CA ASN A 54 12.06 25.25 -7.13
C ASN A 54 10.57 24.84 -7.07
N TRP A 55 10.27 23.54 -7.24
CA TRP A 55 8.90 23.02 -7.13
C TRP A 55 8.51 22.71 -5.69
N ASN A 56 7.21 22.79 -5.39
CA ASN A 56 6.68 22.32 -4.11
C ASN A 56 6.96 20.82 -3.94
N CYS A 57 7.73 20.45 -2.91
CA CYS A 57 8.14 19.08 -2.64
C CYS A 57 7.42 18.59 -1.39
N SER A 58 6.35 17.84 -1.58
CA SER A 58 5.62 17.16 -0.52
C SER A 58 5.67 15.66 -0.72
N TYR A 59 5.75 14.91 0.38
CA TYR A 59 5.60 13.46 0.38
C TYR A 59 4.25 13.14 1.04
N SER A 60 3.17 13.24 0.28
CA SER A 60 1.84 12.93 0.80
C SER A 60 1.67 11.43 1.10
N PRO A 61 0.93 11.07 2.16
CA PRO A 61 0.63 9.68 2.46
C PRO A 61 -0.13 9.03 1.29
N ARG A 62 0.09 7.73 1.11
CA ARG A 62 -0.66 6.97 0.10
C ARG A 62 -2.14 6.97 0.49
N THR A 63 -3.00 7.37 -0.42
CA THR A 63 -4.43 7.26 -0.22
C THR A 63 -4.81 5.79 -0.19
N VAL A 64 -5.44 5.36 0.90
CA VAL A 64 -6.05 4.03 0.99
C VAL A 64 -7.33 4.07 0.17
N ARG A 65 -7.35 3.32 -0.93
CA ARG A 65 -8.54 3.14 -1.75
C ARG A 65 -9.29 1.91 -1.27
N SER A 66 -10.59 1.84 -1.56
CA SER A 66 -11.32 0.60 -1.39
C SER A 66 -10.63 -0.53 -2.16
N PRO A 67 -10.64 -1.75 -1.61
CA PRO A 67 -9.99 -2.87 -2.25
C PRO A 67 -10.67 -3.19 -3.58
N LEU A 68 -9.87 -3.31 -4.64
CA LEU A 68 -10.36 -3.76 -5.94
C LEU A 68 -10.46 -5.30 -5.95
N THR A 69 -11.31 -5.84 -5.06
CA THR A 69 -11.60 -7.27 -4.97
C THR A 69 -13.00 -7.54 -5.50
N ARG A 70 -13.20 -8.72 -6.10
CA ARG A 70 -14.52 -9.14 -6.62
C ARG A 70 -15.61 -9.04 -5.55
N ALA A 71 -15.33 -9.50 -4.33
CA ALA A 71 -16.28 -9.43 -3.22
C ALA A 71 -16.72 -8.00 -2.91
N HIS A 72 -15.79 -7.06 -2.82
CA HIS A 72 -16.11 -5.66 -2.54
C HIS A 72 -16.89 -5.01 -3.68
N LEU A 73 -16.53 -5.28 -4.94
CA LEU A 73 -17.25 -4.74 -6.09
C LEU A 73 -18.70 -5.26 -6.15
N THR A 74 -18.91 -6.56 -5.95
CA THR A 74 -20.26 -7.14 -5.91
C THR A 74 -21.11 -6.58 -4.77
N GLU A 75 -20.54 -6.31 -3.60
CA GLU A 75 -21.26 -5.65 -2.50
C GLU A 75 -21.69 -4.22 -2.85
N VAL A 76 -20.82 -3.46 -3.52
CA VAL A 76 -21.10 -2.07 -3.92
C VAL A 76 -22.16 -2.00 -5.02
N GLU A 77 -22.16 -2.93 -5.97
CA GLU A 77 -23.12 -2.96 -7.08
C GLU A 77 -24.55 -3.36 -6.66
N ASN A 78 -24.68 -4.18 -5.62
CA ASN A 78 -25.99 -4.67 -5.13
C ASN A 78 -26.68 -3.70 -4.15
N LYS A 79 -26.08 -2.53 -3.92
CA LYS A 79 -26.55 -1.53 -2.95
C LYS A 79 -27.27 -0.38 -3.65
#